data_AF-A0A0G0GBP8-F1
#
_entry.id   AF-A0A0G0GBP8-F1
#
_cell.length_a   1.000
_cell.length_b   1.000
_cell.length_c   1.000
_cell.angle_alpha   90.00
_cell.angle_beta   90.00
_cell.angle_gamma   90.00
#
_symmetry.space_group_name_H-M   'P 1'
#
loop_
_entity.id
_entity.type
_entity.pdbx_description
1 polymer ?
#
loop_
_entity_poly.entity_id
_entity_poly.type
_entity_poly.pdbx_seq_one_letter_code
_entity_poly.pdbx_strand_id
1 'polypeptide(L)'
;MAQTLFGEKDFSYIKTQGIKYAGSKLKIIPYILEIIKDLEIKTVLDGFSGSTRVSQAFAQAGYDVTSNDISYCSEVCAKCFLLNNKEKEYYQKIIDKLNSLKGHRGWFTDNYGGDEEMSVKMPFQKKNTKKLDAIRDEIEKLNLNDIDKSVILTSLLFALDSVDSTLGHFSSYLSYWSDRSYKDLFLKLPNLPKTNGDHKVFRKDIFEVVKNNEFDLAYFDPPYGSNNEKMPPSRIRYNAYYHIWTTIVRNDKPILFGKVNRREDTRDTISASIFEEFRKNDRGSFIAMEAIRTLIQNTKAKYILLSYSSGGRATKEELTRILNESGKVLKVVEIDYKKNIMASMSWTKEWISSNDSHKEYLFLMEKFPFFKDVSHSVKNPKKMVFA
;
A
#
# COMPACT_ATOMS: atom_id res chain seq x y z
N MET A 1 20.76 -15.63 2.60
CA MET A 1 20.52 -15.11 3.96
C MET A 1 21.83 -15.17 4.72
N ALA A 2 22.31 -14.06 5.29
CA ALA A 2 23.44 -14.12 6.22
C ALA A 2 22.91 -14.74 7.52
N GLN A 3 23.29 -15.97 7.83
CA GLN A 3 23.00 -16.60 9.11
C GLN A 3 23.93 -15.98 10.14
N THR A 4 23.38 -15.45 11.23
CA THR A 4 24.17 -15.12 12.42
C THR A 4 24.72 -16.42 13.02
N LEU A 5 25.77 -16.33 13.84
CA LEU A 5 26.39 -17.48 14.51
C LEU A 5 25.42 -18.35 15.35
N PHE A 6 24.17 -17.92 15.54
CA PHE A 6 23.12 -18.63 16.29
C PHE A 6 21.88 -19.01 15.46
N GLY A 7 21.92 -18.87 14.12
CA GLY A 7 20.77 -19.23 13.27
C GLY A 7 19.58 -18.28 13.36
N GLU A 8 19.72 -17.12 14.01
CA GLU A 8 18.69 -16.09 14.06
C GLU A 8 18.59 -15.35 12.72
N LYS A 9 17.36 -15.15 12.24
CA LYS A 9 17.09 -14.32 11.06
C LYS A 9 17.36 -12.85 11.43
N ASP A 10 18.46 -12.29 10.93
CA ASP A 10 18.75 -10.86 11.01
C ASP A 10 18.07 -10.11 9.84
N PHE A 11 17.35 -9.04 10.15
CA PHE A 11 16.66 -8.19 9.17
C PHE A 11 17.22 -6.76 9.10
N SER A 12 18.31 -6.47 9.83
CA SER A 12 18.91 -5.13 9.93
C SER A 12 19.41 -4.57 8.59
N TYR A 13 19.73 -5.44 7.62
CA TYR A 13 20.19 -5.06 6.29
C TYR A 13 19.06 -4.59 5.35
N ILE A 14 17.80 -4.88 5.68
CA ILE A 14 16.66 -4.62 4.78
C ILE A 14 16.44 -3.13 4.64
N LYS A 15 16.48 -2.65 3.38
CA LYS A 15 16.22 -1.26 3.04
C LYS A 15 15.16 -1.19 1.97
N THR A 16 14.18 -0.33 2.18
CA THR A 16 13.05 -0.16 1.26
C THR A 16 13.02 1.25 0.71
N GLN A 17 12.30 1.47 -0.39
CA GLN A 17 12.06 2.77 -1.01
C GLN A 17 10.58 2.93 -1.36
N GLY A 18 10.14 4.17 -1.59
CA GLY A 18 8.74 4.49 -1.82
C GLY A 18 8.51 5.98 -1.67
N ILE A 19 7.53 6.49 -2.42
CA ILE A 19 7.02 7.87 -2.37
C ILE A 19 6.38 8.19 -1.01
N LYS A 20 6.15 9.46 -0.71
CA LYS A 20 5.32 9.86 0.43
C LYS A 20 3.94 9.23 0.31
N TYR A 21 3.54 8.59 1.40
CA TYR A 21 2.30 7.82 1.49
C TYR A 21 1.81 7.84 2.94
N ALA A 22 0.63 8.40 3.16
CA ALA A 22 -0.08 8.40 4.43
C ALA A 22 -0.26 6.96 4.94
N GLY A 23 0.13 6.69 6.17
CA GLY A 23 0.11 5.34 6.73
C GLY A 23 1.25 4.44 6.27
N SER A 24 2.31 4.97 5.64
CA SER A 24 3.51 4.21 5.28
C SER A 24 4.10 3.48 6.49
N LYS A 25 4.31 2.17 6.35
CA LYS A 25 4.79 1.28 7.41
C LYS A 25 6.30 1.21 7.57
N LEU A 26 7.04 2.14 6.95
CA LEU A 26 8.51 2.18 7.00
C LEU A 26 9.08 1.97 8.42
N LYS A 27 8.53 2.68 9.42
CA LYS A 27 9.01 2.59 10.81
C LYS A 27 8.63 1.29 11.52
N ILE A 28 7.59 0.60 11.07
CA ILE A 28 7.10 -0.63 11.72
C ILE A 28 7.56 -1.92 11.03
N ILE A 29 8.22 -1.84 9.87
CA ILE A 29 8.80 -3.00 9.17
C ILE A 29 9.60 -3.92 10.11
N PRO A 30 10.49 -3.41 11.00
CA PRO A 30 11.22 -4.27 11.92
C PRO A 30 10.30 -5.09 12.82
N TYR A 31 9.21 -4.49 13.32
CA TYR A 31 8.22 -5.17 14.15
C TYR A 31 7.40 -6.20 13.36
N ILE A 32 7.06 -5.89 12.10
CA ILE A 32 6.37 -6.81 11.19
C ILE A 32 7.22 -8.05 10.92
N LEU A 33 8.52 -7.88 10.69
CA LEU A 33 9.42 -9.01 10.43
C LEU A 33 9.71 -9.79 11.72
N GLU A 34 9.87 -9.09 12.84
CA GLU A 34 10.12 -9.70 14.15
C GLU A 34 8.94 -10.58 14.61
N ILE A 35 7.69 -10.10 14.48
CA ILE A 35 6.52 -10.85 14.96
C ILE A 35 6.30 -12.16 14.20
N ILE A 36 6.76 -12.24 12.94
CA ILE A 36 6.61 -13.42 12.07
C ILE A 36 7.88 -14.28 11.97
N LYS A 37 8.99 -13.87 12.59
CA LYS A 37 10.31 -14.47 12.32
C LYS A 37 10.39 -15.97 12.57
N ASP A 38 9.67 -16.43 13.61
CA ASP A 38 9.61 -17.81 14.09
C ASP A 38 8.53 -18.64 13.40
N LEU A 39 7.76 -18.04 12.49
CA LEU A 39 6.74 -18.78 11.74
C LEU A 39 7.39 -19.57 10.60
N GLU A 40 6.97 -20.82 10.45
CA GLU A 40 7.28 -21.65 9.29
C GLU A 40 6.38 -21.26 8.12
N ILE A 41 6.80 -20.23 7.38
CA ILE A 41 6.08 -19.65 6.24
C ILE A 41 7.02 -19.44 5.06
N LYS A 42 6.49 -19.58 3.84
CA LYS A 42 7.20 -19.31 2.59
C LYS A 42 6.47 -18.30 1.72
N THR A 43 5.18 -18.48 1.53
CA THR A 43 4.32 -17.63 0.68
C THR A 43 3.63 -16.56 1.51
N VAL A 44 3.74 -15.30 1.08
CA VAL A 44 3.20 -14.15 1.82
C VAL A 44 2.37 -13.26 0.89
N LEU A 45 1.13 -12.97 1.28
CA LEU A 45 0.32 -11.93 0.65
C LEU A 45 0.53 -10.61 1.38
N ASP A 46 0.91 -9.56 0.67
CA ASP A 46 0.73 -8.16 1.09
C ASP A 46 -0.53 -7.62 0.40
N GLY A 47 -1.67 -7.65 1.11
CA GLY A 47 -2.98 -7.43 0.52
C GLY A 47 -3.30 -5.98 0.13
N PHE A 48 -2.60 -5.03 0.76
CA PHE A 48 -2.79 -3.58 0.59
C PHE A 48 -1.41 -2.89 0.57
N SER A 49 -0.65 -3.19 -0.48
CA SER A 49 0.79 -2.90 -0.53
C SER A 49 1.15 -1.40 -0.51
N GLY A 50 0.24 -0.52 -0.97
CA GLY A 50 0.47 0.93 -1.01
C GLY A 50 1.78 1.29 -1.72
N SER A 51 2.69 1.98 -1.03
CA SER A 51 4.02 2.30 -1.56
C SER A 51 5.00 1.10 -1.66
N THR A 52 4.53 -0.12 -1.39
CA THR A 52 5.24 -1.42 -1.50
C THR A 52 6.38 -1.63 -0.51
N ARG A 53 6.46 -0.80 0.54
CA ARG A 53 7.49 -0.88 1.57
C ARG A 53 7.49 -2.24 2.28
N VAL A 54 6.33 -2.77 2.63
CA VAL A 54 6.22 -4.08 3.31
C VAL A 54 6.50 -5.22 2.35
N SER A 55 5.90 -5.21 1.14
CA SER A 55 6.23 -6.14 0.05
C SER A 55 7.76 -6.24 -0.22
N GLN A 56 8.45 -5.11 -0.31
CA GLN A 56 9.91 -5.07 -0.49
C GLN A 56 10.67 -5.72 0.67
N ALA A 57 10.22 -5.48 1.90
CA ALA A 57 10.84 -6.06 3.09
C ALA A 57 10.65 -7.59 3.12
N PHE A 58 9.44 -8.09 2.83
CA PHE A 58 9.21 -9.53 2.74
C PHE A 58 10.05 -10.20 1.64
N ALA A 59 10.16 -9.57 0.47
CA ALA A 59 10.96 -10.12 -0.62
C ALA A 59 12.46 -10.20 -0.24
N GLN A 60 13.00 -9.15 0.39
CA GLN A 60 14.38 -9.14 0.88
C GLN A 60 14.60 -10.11 2.04
N ALA A 61 13.59 -10.37 2.86
CA ALA A 61 13.60 -11.38 3.92
C ALA A 61 13.55 -12.82 3.38
N GLY A 62 13.38 -13.01 2.06
CA GLY A 62 13.44 -14.31 1.40
C GLY A 62 12.10 -15.02 1.21
N TYR A 63 10.98 -14.31 1.32
CA TYR A 63 9.64 -14.87 1.12
C TYR A 63 9.16 -14.77 -0.34
N ASP A 64 8.28 -15.68 -0.74
CA ASP A 64 7.55 -15.65 -2.01
C ASP A 64 6.36 -14.68 -1.89
N VAL A 65 6.62 -13.41 -2.21
CA VAL A 65 5.64 -12.31 -2.02
C VAL A 65 4.65 -12.21 -3.18
N THR A 66 3.35 -12.25 -2.85
CA THR A 66 2.28 -11.72 -3.69
C THR A 66 1.91 -10.32 -3.19
N SER A 67 2.17 -9.30 -3.98
CA SER A 67 1.83 -7.91 -3.67
C SER A 67 0.52 -7.52 -4.36
N ASN A 68 -0.45 -7.01 -3.60
CA ASN A 68 -1.74 -6.56 -4.13
C ASN A 68 -2.08 -5.14 -3.69
N ASP A 69 -2.72 -4.38 -4.57
CA ASP A 69 -3.41 -3.13 -4.26
C ASP A 69 -4.42 -2.82 -5.38
N ILE A 70 -5.40 -1.95 -5.16
CA ILE A 70 -6.27 -1.49 -6.25
C ILE A 70 -5.60 -0.41 -7.11
N SER A 71 -4.59 0.28 -6.55
CA SER A 71 -3.90 1.42 -7.16
C SER A 71 -2.92 1.01 -8.27
N TYR A 72 -3.01 1.72 -9.40
CA TYR A 72 -2.04 1.61 -10.52
C TYR A 72 -0.62 1.97 -10.09
N CYS A 73 -0.47 2.94 -9.18
CA CYS A 73 0.84 3.35 -8.69
C CYS A 73 1.50 2.25 -7.86
N SER A 74 0.71 1.56 -7.02
CA SER A 74 1.19 0.45 -6.20
C SER A 74 1.64 -0.72 -7.08
N GLU A 75 0.85 -1.06 -8.12
CA GLU A 75 1.21 -2.09 -9.12
C GLU A 75 2.55 -1.78 -9.80
N VAL A 76 2.75 -0.55 -10.28
CA VAL A 76 4.02 -0.12 -10.90
C VAL A 76 5.19 -0.24 -9.93
N CYS A 77 5.05 0.26 -8.70
CA CYS A 77 6.11 0.13 -7.69
C CYS A 77 6.40 -1.34 -7.37
N ALA A 78 5.37 -2.20 -7.27
CA ALA A 78 5.53 -3.61 -6.94
C ALA A 78 6.26 -4.34 -8.07
N LYS A 79 5.90 -4.10 -9.33
CA LYS A 79 6.62 -4.64 -10.49
C LYS A 79 8.08 -4.20 -10.52
N CYS A 80 8.35 -2.92 -10.25
CA CYS A 80 9.70 -2.38 -10.15
C CYS A 80 10.53 -3.16 -9.12
N PHE A 81 10.04 -3.28 -7.88
CA PHE A 81 10.86 -3.82 -6.80
C PHE A 81 10.87 -5.35 -6.71
N LEU A 82 9.83 -6.02 -7.20
CA LEU A 82 9.69 -7.48 -7.07
C LEU A 82 10.01 -8.24 -8.36
N LEU A 83 9.76 -7.65 -9.53
CA LEU A 83 9.80 -8.38 -10.81
C LEU A 83 10.90 -7.90 -11.76
N ASN A 84 11.67 -6.86 -11.42
CA ASN A 84 12.78 -6.41 -12.26
C ASN A 84 13.78 -7.54 -12.52
N ASN A 85 14.27 -7.64 -13.75
CA ASN A 85 15.10 -8.76 -14.18
C ASN A 85 16.27 -8.34 -15.10
N LYS A 86 16.54 -7.03 -15.21
CA LYS A 86 17.68 -6.49 -15.96
C LYS A 86 18.73 -5.94 -15.01
N GLU A 87 19.96 -5.88 -15.52
CA GLU A 87 21.07 -5.24 -14.80
C GLU A 87 20.86 -3.72 -14.71
N LYS A 88 21.45 -3.11 -13.68
CA LYS A 88 21.24 -1.69 -13.34
C LYS A 88 21.63 -0.76 -14.48
N GLU A 89 22.67 -1.12 -15.23
CA GLU A 89 23.23 -0.35 -16.35
C GLU A 89 22.23 -0.21 -17.50
N TYR A 90 21.35 -1.20 -17.70
CA TYR A 90 20.31 -1.13 -18.72
C TYR A 90 19.32 0.00 -18.40
N TYR A 91 18.80 0.04 -17.17
CA TYR A 91 17.88 1.08 -16.73
C TYR A 91 18.56 2.44 -16.63
N GLN A 92 19.83 2.48 -16.18
CA GLN A 92 20.56 3.73 -16.03
C GLN A 92 20.73 4.45 -17.38
N LYS A 93 21.05 3.75 -18.47
CA LYS A 93 21.13 4.34 -19.81
C LYS A 93 19.82 5.00 -20.25
N ILE A 94 18.69 4.38 -19.93
CA ILE A 94 17.36 4.95 -20.23
C ILE A 94 17.13 6.21 -19.38
N ILE A 95 17.41 6.14 -18.08
CA ILE A 95 17.27 7.26 -17.15
C ILE A 95 18.13 8.45 -17.58
N ASP A 96 19.37 8.21 -18.02
CA ASP A 96 20.28 9.27 -18.48
C ASP A 96 19.73 9.96 -19.72
N LYS A 97 19.20 9.20 -20.69
CA LYS A 97 18.50 9.74 -21.87
C LYS A 97 17.30 10.61 -21.47
N LEU A 98 16.47 10.14 -20.52
CA LEU A 98 15.31 10.90 -20.05
C LEU A 98 15.73 12.19 -19.33
N ASN A 99 16.79 12.12 -18.52
CA ASN A 99 17.38 13.27 -17.84
C ASN A 99 17.99 14.29 -18.80
N SER A 100 18.43 13.91 -20.00
CA SER A 100 18.95 14.85 -21.01
C SER A 100 17.88 15.58 -21.84
N LEU A 101 16.61 15.15 -21.77
CA LEU A 101 15.53 15.76 -22.57
C LEU A 101 15.31 17.25 -22.23
N LYS A 102 15.09 18.08 -23.26
CA LYS A 102 14.56 19.43 -23.04
C LYS A 102 13.06 19.34 -22.73
N GLY A 103 12.63 19.94 -21.64
CA GLY A 103 11.21 19.99 -21.28
C GLY A 103 10.39 20.80 -22.28
N HIS A 104 9.12 20.42 -22.49
CA HIS A 104 8.16 21.18 -23.29
C HIS A 104 6.82 21.27 -22.56
N ARG A 105 6.01 22.26 -22.92
CA ARG A 105 4.67 22.39 -22.37
C ARG A 105 3.77 21.28 -22.92
N GLY A 106 3.07 20.59 -22.04
CA GLY A 106 2.05 19.60 -22.38
C GLY A 106 0.95 19.55 -21.33
N TRP A 107 0.22 18.44 -21.28
CA TRP A 107 -0.98 18.29 -20.45
C TRP A 107 -0.67 18.40 -18.95
N PHE A 108 0.47 17.86 -18.48
CA PHE A 108 0.84 17.98 -17.06
C PHE A 108 1.21 19.42 -16.70
N THR A 109 1.88 20.13 -17.59
CA THR A 109 2.19 21.56 -17.41
C THR A 109 0.92 22.39 -17.28
N ASP A 110 -0.06 22.14 -18.13
CA ASP A 110 -1.31 22.92 -18.15
C ASP A 110 -2.20 22.66 -16.93
N ASN A 111 -2.19 21.44 -16.39
CA ASN A 111 -3.13 21.03 -15.34
C ASN A 111 -2.52 20.97 -13.94
N TYR A 112 -1.20 20.81 -13.83
CA TYR A 112 -0.50 20.62 -12.55
C TYR A 112 0.75 21.50 -12.37
N GLY A 113 1.06 22.38 -13.34
CA GLY A 113 2.19 23.30 -13.28
C GLY A 113 1.80 24.71 -12.81
N GLY A 114 2.42 25.19 -11.74
CA GLY A 114 2.31 26.57 -11.26
C GLY A 114 3.51 27.44 -11.68
N ASP A 115 3.28 28.75 -11.79
CA ASP A 115 4.34 29.73 -12.04
C ASP A 115 5.25 29.93 -10.81
N GLU A 116 6.43 30.52 -11.01
CA GLU A 116 7.38 30.81 -9.93
C GLU A 116 6.76 31.73 -8.87
N GLU A 117 6.02 32.75 -9.31
CA GLU A 117 5.09 33.49 -8.46
C GLU A 117 3.81 32.67 -8.29
N MET A 118 3.58 32.12 -7.09
CA MET A 118 2.44 31.24 -6.77
C MET A 118 1.09 31.99 -6.85
N SER A 119 0.59 32.23 -8.06
CA SER A 119 -0.71 32.84 -8.32
C SER A 119 -1.86 31.85 -8.10
N VAL A 120 -1.63 30.57 -8.41
CA VAL A 120 -2.56 29.46 -8.20
C VAL A 120 -1.81 28.32 -7.52
N LYS A 121 -2.39 27.78 -6.45
CA LYS A 121 -1.79 26.66 -5.73
C LYS A 121 -1.71 25.44 -6.64
N MET A 122 -0.51 24.97 -6.89
CA MET A 122 -0.23 23.82 -7.75
C MET A 122 0.76 22.87 -7.08
N PRO A 123 0.72 21.57 -7.41
CA PRO A 123 1.60 20.60 -6.79
C PRO A 123 3.05 20.69 -7.28
N PHE A 124 3.30 21.27 -8.46
CA PHE A 124 4.63 21.34 -9.06
C PHE A 124 4.86 22.67 -9.76
N GLN A 125 6.09 23.16 -9.76
CA GLN A 125 6.48 24.29 -10.59
C GLN A 125 6.50 23.90 -12.08
N LYS A 126 6.18 24.84 -12.98
CA LYS A 126 6.11 24.62 -14.44
C LYS A 126 7.39 24.05 -15.04
N LYS A 127 8.56 24.40 -14.49
CA LYS A 127 9.84 23.82 -14.95
C LYS A 127 9.87 22.29 -14.81
N ASN A 128 9.32 21.77 -13.72
CA ASN A 128 9.28 20.34 -13.41
C ASN A 128 8.20 19.62 -14.22
N THR A 129 7.03 20.25 -14.44
CA THR A 129 5.98 19.64 -15.26
C THR A 129 6.30 19.66 -16.76
N LYS A 130 7.02 20.67 -17.27
CA LYS A 130 7.54 20.65 -18.65
C LYS A 130 8.50 19.48 -18.89
N LYS A 131 9.33 19.19 -17.89
CA LYS A 131 10.24 18.04 -17.92
C LYS A 131 9.47 16.72 -17.82
N LEU A 132 8.44 16.66 -16.98
CA LEU A 132 7.52 15.52 -16.87
C LEU A 132 6.82 15.22 -18.21
N ASP A 133 6.26 16.23 -18.87
CA ASP A 133 5.60 16.07 -20.19
C ASP A 133 6.55 15.41 -21.20
N ALA A 134 7.77 15.96 -21.34
CA ALA A 134 8.79 15.41 -22.23
C ALA A 134 9.18 13.97 -21.89
N ILE A 135 9.38 13.67 -20.60
CA ILE A 135 9.73 12.33 -20.15
C ILE A 135 8.61 11.33 -20.40
N ARG A 136 7.34 11.69 -20.14
CA ARG A 136 6.23 10.77 -20.37
C ARG A 136 6.03 10.47 -21.85
N ASP A 137 6.12 11.48 -22.70
CA ASP A 137 6.02 11.29 -24.15
C ASP A 137 7.17 10.42 -24.69
N GLU A 138 8.38 10.55 -24.14
CA GLU A 138 9.51 9.70 -24.54
C GLU A 138 9.36 8.26 -24.05
N ILE A 139 8.89 8.03 -22.82
CA ILE A 139 8.65 6.67 -22.29
C ILE A 139 7.70 5.88 -23.18
N GLU A 140 6.67 6.51 -23.76
CA GLU A 140 5.74 5.83 -24.68
C GLU A 140 6.39 5.43 -26.02
N LYS A 141 7.50 6.07 -26.42
CA LYS A 141 8.24 5.74 -27.65
C LYS A 141 9.29 4.64 -27.45
N LEU A 142 9.69 4.36 -26.21
CA LEU A 142 10.74 3.40 -25.89
C LEU A 142 10.31 1.93 -26.04
N ASN A 143 9.02 1.63 -26.23
CA ASN A 143 8.47 0.28 -26.38
C ASN A 143 8.94 -0.70 -25.29
N LEU A 144 9.05 -0.20 -24.05
CA LEU A 144 9.44 -1.02 -22.90
C LEU A 144 8.35 -2.04 -22.58
N ASN A 145 8.76 -3.26 -22.19
CA ASN A 145 7.82 -4.19 -21.57
C ASN A 145 7.30 -3.61 -20.24
N ASP A 146 6.22 -4.19 -19.73
CA ASP A 146 5.51 -3.70 -18.55
C ASP A 146 6.39 -3.61 -17.28
N ILE A 147 7.31 -4.54 -17.08
CA ILE A 147 8.24 -4.55 -15.93
C ILE A 147 9.27 -3.42 -16.08
N ASP A 148 9.92 -3.33 -17.24
CA ASP A 148 10.95 -2.31 -17.48
C ASP A 148 10.33 -0.91 -17.46
N LYS A 149 9.14 -0.74 -18.03
CA LYS A 149 8.36 0.50 -17.95
C LYS A 149 8.04 0.85 -16.50
N SER A 150 7.71 -0.14 -15.68
CA SER A 150 7.45 0.06 -14.25
C SER A 150 8.68 0.56 -13.49
N VAL A 151 9.88 0.03 -13.77
CA VAL A 151 11.13 0.55 -13.16
C VAL A 151 11.36 2.02 -13.50
N ILE A 152 11.19 2.39 -14.78
CA ILE A 152 11.38 3.78 -15.24
C ILE A 152 10.30 4.70 -14.65
N LEU A 153 9.04 4.25 -14.59
CA LEU A 153 7.96 5.02 -13.98
C LEU A 153 8.16 5.19 -12.48
N THR A 154 8.61 4.17 -11.75
CA THR A 154 8.96 4.31 -10.33
C THR A 154 10.08 5.34 -10.13
N SER A 155 11.10 5.36 -11.00
CA SER A 155 12.14 6.40 -10.99
C SER A 155 11.55 7.81 -11.17
N LEU A 156 10.63 7.97 -12.12
CA LEU A 156 9.92 9.23 -12.37
C LEU A 156 9.07 9.67 -11.17
N LEU A 157 8.33 8.74 -10.55
CA LEU A 157 7.54 9.01 -9.36
C LEU A 157 8.41 9.50 -8.20
N PHE A 158 9.58 8.88 -7.99
CA PHE A 158 10.52 9.33 -6.95
C PHE A 158 11.11 10.71 -7.25
N ALA A 159 11.43 10.98 -8.51
CA ALA A 159 11.89 12.29 -8.94
C ALA A 159 10.84 13.37 -8.65
N LEU A 160 9.58 13.11 -9.00
CA LEU A 160 8.46 14.02 -8.76
C LEU A 160 8.17 14.22 -7.26
N ASP A 161 8.14 13.15 -6.48
CA ASP A 161 7.93 13.20 -5.03
C ASP A 161 9.00 14.04 -4.32
N SER A 162 10.20 14.14 -4.92
CA SER A 162 11.31 14.94 -4.41
C SER A 162 11.21 16.44 -4.75
N VAL A 163 10.34 16.85 -5.67
CA VAL A 163 10.17 18.24 -6.15
C VAL A 163 8.73 18.77 -6.07
N ASP A 164 7.85 18.09 -5.34
CA ASP A 164 6.45 18.52 -5.14
C ASP A 164 6.32 19.61 -4.06
N SER A 165 5.18 20.31 -4.09
CA SER A 165 4.79 21.33 -3.11
C SER A 165 3.52 20.92 -2.36
N THR A 166 3.55 19.71 -1.76
CA THR A 166 2.43 19.14 -1.00
C THR A 166 2.82 18.70 0.40
N LEU A 167 1.83 18.29 1.20
CA LEU A 167 2.02 17.64 2.51
C LEU A 167 2.16 16.11 2.40
N GLY A 168 2.37 15.58 1.18
CA GLY A 168 2.46 14.13 0.91
C GLY A 168 1.20 13.52 0.31
N HIS A 169 0.25 14.34 -0.13
CA HIS A 169 -0.94 13.95 -0.91
C HIS A 169 -1.40 15.09 -1.82
N PHE A 170 -2.25 14.79 -2.82
CA PHE A 170 -2.69 15.72 -3.87
C PHE A 170 -4.14 16.17 -3.75
N SER A 171 -4.68 16.14 -2.54
CA SER A 171 -6.03 16.66 -2.28
C SER A 171 -6.05 18.11 -1.81
N SER A 172 -4.89 18.65 -1.44
CA SER A 172 -4.67 20.06 -1.09
C SER A 172 -3.21 20.43 -1.32
N TYR A 173 -2.96 21.70 -1.64
CA TYR A 173 -1.63 22.21 -1.98
C TYR A 173 -1.21 23.35 -1.04
N LEU A 174 0.10 23.49 -0.84
CA LEU A 174 0.67 24.54 0.00
C LEU A 174 0.37 25.93 -0.57
N SER A 175 0.25 26.93 0.30
CA SER A 175 0.04 28.32 -0.11
C SER A 175 1.30 28.96 -0.71
N TYR A 176 2.48 28.39 -0.43
CA TYR A 176 3.78 28.83 -0.92
C TYR A 176 4.56 27.62 -1.43
N TRP A 177 5.51 27.86 -2.33
CA TRP A 177 6.38 26.81 -2.84
C TRP A 177 7.23 26.22 -1.70
N SER A 178 7.29 24.90 -1.63
CA SER A 178 8.24 24.21 -0.75
C SER A 178 9.67 24.40 -1.26
N ASP A 179 10.66 24.43 -0.36
CA ASP A 179 12.08 24.57 -0.75
C ASP A 179 12.52 23.51 -1.76
N ARG A 180 11.99 22.29 -1.61
CA ARG A 180 12.31 21.18 -2.53
C ARG A 180 11.74 21.37 -3.93
N SER A 181 10.64 22.12 -4.09
CA SER A 181 10.03 22.37 -5.40
C SER A 181 10.90 23.22 -6.34
N TYR A 182 11.86 23.96 -5.78
CA TYR A 182 12.86 24.73 -6.54
C TYR A 182 13.99 23.86 -7.11
N LYS A 183 14.08 22.58 -6.74
CA LYS A 183 15.01 21.66 -7.39
C LYS A 183 14.49 21.27 -8.76
N ASP A 184 15.42 20.89 -9.64
CA ASP A 184 15.06 20.36 -10.95
C ASP A 184 14.67 18.89 -10.84
N LEU A 185 13.64 18.51 -11.60
CA LEU A 185 13.22 17.12 -11.72
C LEU A 185 14.36 16.27 -12.30
N PHE A 186 14.85 15.34 -11.49
CA PHE A 186 15.97 14.47 -11.86
C PHE A 186 15.70 13.02 -11.47
N LEU A 187 15.68 12.13 -12.46
CA LEU A 187 15.41 10.71 -12.27
C LEU A 187 16.65 10.02 -11.70
N LYS A 188 16.42 9.16 -10.70
CA LYS A 188 17.44 8.30 -10.11
C LYS A 188 16.97 6.85 -10.18
N LEU A 189 17.86 5.94 -10.52
CA LEU A 189 17.54 4.52 -10.52
C LEU A 189 17.11 4.10 -9.10
N PRO A 190 15.92 3.47 -8.93
CA PRO A 190 15.57 2.87 -7.66
C PRO A 190 16.63 1.85 -7.24
N ASN A 191 16.84 1.68 -5.94
CA ASN A 191 17.65 0.60 -5.43
C ASN A 191 16.90 -0.72 -5.69
N LEU A 192 17.40 -1.51 -6.63
CA LEU A 192 16.85 -2.80 -7.02
C LEU A 192 17.67 -3.92 -6.36
N PRO A 193 17.38 -4.30 -5.10
CA PRO A 193 18.00 -5.48 -4.51
C PRO A 193 17.57 -6.73 -5.29
N LYS A 194 18.51 -7.63 -5.59
CA LYS A 194 18.18 -8.93 -6.19
C LYS A 194 17.52 -9.80 -5.11
N THR A 195 16.33 -10.29 -5.40
CA THR A 195 15.60 -11.25 -4.56
C THR A 195 15.36 -12.53 -5.37
N ASN A 196 15.28 -13.68 -4.70
CA ASN A 196 15.20 -14.99 -5.35
C ASN A 196 13.81 -15.66 -5.19
N GLY A 197 12.81 -14.95 -4.67
CA GLY A 197 11.47 -15.49 -4.44
C GLY A 197 10.61 -15.53 -5.71
N ASP A 198 9.63 -16.43 -5.74
CA ASP A 198 8.60 -16.45 -6.79
C ASP A 198 7.56 -15.35 -6.51
N HIS A 199 7.90 -14.13 -6.92
CA HIS A 199 7.09 -12.95 -6.65
C HIS A 199 5.95 -12.78 -7.66
N LYS A 200 4.80 -12.31 -7.17
CA LYS A 200 3.62 -11.99 -7.99
C LYS A 200 3.10 -10.60 -7.65
N VAL A 201 2.55 -9.92 -8.66
CA VAL A 201 1.93 -8.61 -8.50
C VAL A 201 0.51 -8.66 -9.03
N PHE A 202 -0.45 -8.30 -8.19
CA PHE A 202 -1.85 -8.16 -8.54
C PHE A 202 -2.30 -6.71 -8.39
N ARG A 203 -3.18 -6.28 -9.29
CA ARG A 203 -3.97 -5.07 -9.11
C ARG A 203 -5.45 -5.42 -9.11
N LYS A 204 -5.93 -5.95 -7.98
CA LYS A 204 -7.29 -6.51 -7.86
C LYS A 204 -7.95 -6.09 -6.56
N ASP A 205 -9.28 -6.22 -6.53
CA ASP A 205 -10.02 -6.17 -5.28
C ASP A 205 -9.54 -7.30 -4.36
N ILE A 206 -9.28 -6.95 -3.10
CA ILE A 206 -8.71 -7.90 -2.13
C ILE A 206 -9.60 -9.13 -1.92
N PHE A 207 -10.93 -8.98 -1.99
CA PHE A 207 -11.86 -10.08 -1.84
C PHE A 207 -11.76 -11.09 -3.01
N GLU A 208 -11.39 -10.64 -4.20
CA GLU A 208 -11.08 -11.54 -5.33
C GLU A 208 -9.76 -12.28 -5.10
N VAL A 209 -8.74 -11.60 -4.57
CA VAL A 209 -7.43 -12.21 -4.33
C VAL A 209 -7.53 -13.32 -3.28
N VAL A 210 -8.14 -13.02 -2.13
CA VAL A 210 -8.21 -13.98 -1.02
C VAL A 210 -9.13 -15.16 -1.29
N LYS A 211 -10.12 -15.00 -2.18
CA LYS A 211 -11.02 -16.09 -2.61
C LYS A 211 -10.30 -17.14 -3.46
N ASN A 212 -9.40 -16.68 -4.35
CA ASN A 212 -8.83 -17.48 -5.44
C ASN A 212 -7.40 -17.97 -5.18
N ASN A 213 -6.79 -17.60 -4.05
CA ASN A 213 -5.41 -17.94 -3.73
C ASN A 213 -5.30 -18.44 -2.28
N GLU A 214 -4.21 -19.11 -1.98
CA GLU A 214 -3.86 -19.62 -0.65
C GLU A 214 -2.42 -19.21 -0.31
N PHE A 215 -2.17 -18.87 0.96
CA PHE A 215 -0.89 -18.34 1.42
C PHE A 215 -0.53 -18.90 2.80
N ASP A 216 0.75 -18.93 3.16
CA ASP A 216 1.14 -19.28 4.53
C ASP A 216 0.83 -18.11 5.48
N LEU A 217 1.07 -16.88 5.03
CA LEU A 217 0.76 -15.64 5.74
C LEU A 217 0.04 -14.64 4.84
N ALA A 218 -1.03 -14.02 5.35
CA ALA A 218 -1.62 -12.83 4.75
C ALA A 218 -1.43 -11.61 5.66
N TYR A 219 -0.71 -10.61 5.16
CA TYR A 219 -0.55 -9.30 5.78
C TYR A 219 -1.62 -8.34 5.25
N PHE A 220 -2.36 -7.71 6.16
CA PHE A 220 -3.39 -6.73 5.83
C PHE A 220 -3.13 -5.41 6.53
N ASP A 221 -3.17 -4.33 5.76
CA ASP A 221 -3.12 -2.95 6.21
C ASP A 221 -4.14 -2.13 5.42
N PRO A 222 -5.45 -2.41 5.60
CA PRO A 222 -6.49 -1.77 4.80
C PRO A 222 -6.54 -0.26 5.08
N PRO A 223 -6.94 0.56 4.09
CA PRO A 223 -7.22 1.96 4.37
C PRO A 223 -8.36 2.06 5.38
N TYR A 224 -8.24 2.93 6.37
CA TYR A 224 -9.25 3.13 7.40
C TYR A 224 -9.71 4.59 7.45
N GLY A 225 -11.00 4.78 7.71
CA GLY A 225 -11.54 6.10 8.01
C GLY A 225 -11.09 6.59 9.39
N SER A 226 -10.95 7.91 9.54
CA SER A 226 -10.67 8.51 10.85
C SER A 226 -11.81 8.22 11.84
N ASN A 227 -11.44 8.00 13.11
CA ASN A 227 -12.35 7.90 14.25
C ASN A 227 -12.77 9.25 14.84
N ASN A 228 -12.29 10.37 14.29
CA ASN A 228 -12.64 11.69 14.82
C ASN A 228 -14.09 12.05 14.52
N GLU A 229 -14.98 11.84 15.49
CA GLU A 229 -16.41 12.16 15.41
C GLU A 229 -16.69 13.65 15.23
N LYS A 230 -15.75 14.52 15.61
CA LYS A 230 -15.87 15.99 15.49
C LYS A 230 -15.43 16.51 14.12
N MET A 231 -14.77 15.69 13.30
CA MET A 231 -14.55 16.02 11.90
C MET A 231 -15.71 15.47 11.09
N PRO A 232 -16.47 16.30 10.34
CA PRO A 232 -17.36 15.76 9.31
C PRO A 232 -16.50 14.84 8.44
N PRO A 233 -16.97 13.61 8.10
CA PRO A 233 -16.15 12.62 7.41
C PRO A 233 -15.50 13.32 6.24
N SER A 234 -14.17 13.48 6.30
CA SER A 234 -13.43 14.21 5.28
C SER A 234 -13.77 13.52 3.97
N ARG A 235 -14.52 14.21 3.10
CA ARG A 235 -15.18 13.53 1.99
C ARG A 235 -14.17 12.84 1.07
N ILE A 236 -12.93 13.34 1.06
CA ILE A 236 -11.81 12.85 0.26
C ILE A 236 -11.36 11.45 0.72
N ARG A 237 -11.67 10.45 -0.10
CA ARG A 237 -11.27 9.04 0.08
C ARG A 237 -9.80 8.83 -0.26
N TYR A 238 -9.23 7.72 0.22
CA TYR A 238 -7.80 7.43 0.09
C TYR A 238 -7.29 7.46 -1.37
N ASN A 239 -8.05 6.93 -2.34
CA ASN A 239 -7.68 6.99 -3.76
C ASN A 239 -7.51 8.43 -4.27
N ALA A 240 -8.34 9.35 -3.79
CA ALA A 240 -8.28 10.76 -4.18
C ALA A 240 -7.02 11.48 -3.64
N TYR A 241 -6.31 10.94 -2.65
CA TYR A 241 -5.04 11.50 -2.20
C TYR A 241 -3.90 11.31 -3.21
N TYR A 242 -3.94 10.26 -4.02
CA TYR A 242 -2.85 9.87 -4.92
C TYR A 242 -3.24 9.87 -6.39
N HIS A 243 -4.34 10.55 -6.74
CA HIS A 243 -4.90 10.60 -8.09
C HIS A 243 -3.88 11.04 -9.16
N ILE A 244 -2.96 11.95 -8.81
CA ILE A 244 -1.91 12.42 -9.72
C ILE A 244 -0.93 11.28 -10.08
N TRP A 245 -0.59 10.40 -9.14
CA TRP A 245 0.25 9.23 -9.42
C TRP A 245 -0.43 8.28 -10.40
N THR A 246 -1.74 8.07 -10.25
CA THR A 246 -2.55 7.32 -11.21
C THR A 246 -2.48 7.95 -12.61
N THR A 247 -2.63 9.27 -12.71
CA THR A 247 -2.53 9.99 -14.00
C THR A 247 -1.15 9.90 -14.62
N ILE A 248 -0.07 9.97 -13.83
CA ILE A 248 1.30 9.89 -14.35
C ILE A 248 1.62 8.48 -14.87
N VAL A 249 1.27 7.45 -14.09
CA VAL A 249 1.49 6.06 -14.48
C VAL A 249 0.69 5.70 -15.74
N ARG A 250 -0.60 6.03 -15.74
CA ARG A 250 -1.49 5.71 -16.88
C ARG A 250 -1.28 6.63 -18.08
N ASN A 251 -0.77 7.84 -17.87
CA ASN A 251 -0.64 8.89 -18.88
C ASN A 251 -1.94 9.14 -19.66
N ASP A 252 -3.08 9.03 -18.98
CA ASP A 252 -4.41 8.92 -19.60
C ASP A 252 -5.17 10.24 -19.70
N LYS A 253 -4.56 11.36 -19.26
CA LYS A 253 -5.08 12.74 -19.43
C LYS A 253 -6.58 12.86 -19.11
N PRO A 254 -7.00 12.48 -17.88
CA PRO A 254 -8.40 12.33 -17.52
C PRO A 254 -9.12 13.67 -17.47
N ILE A 255 -10.46 13.61 -17.45
CA ILE A 255 -11.28 14.78 -17.10
C ILE A 255 -11.04 15.13 -15.63
N LEU A 256 -10.86 16.42 -15.36
CA LEU A 256 -10.48 16.96 -14.06
C LEU A 256 -11.61 17.80 -13.45
N PHE A 257 -11.64 17.89 -12.12
CA PHE A 257 -12.63 18.66 -11.38
C PHE A 257 -12.07 19.32 -10.12
N GLY A 258 -12.75 20.40 -9.72
CA GLY A 258 -12.47 21.15 -8.49
C GLY A 258 -11.18 21.96 -8.54
N LYS A 259 -10.94 22.75 -7.49
CA LYS A 259 -9.83 23.72 -7.42
C LYS A 259 -8.43 23.10 -7.47
N VAL A 260 -8.32 21.82 -7.14
CA VAL A 260 -7.04 21.08 -7.09
C VAL A 260 -6.86 20.13 -8.27
N ASN A 261 -7.74 20.21 -9.29
CA ASN A 261 -7.64 19.42 -10.51
C ASN A 261 -7.60 17.91 -10.24
N ARG A 262 -8.52 17.41 -9.39
CA ARG A 262 -8.68 15.96 -9.13
C ARG A 262 -9.28 15.26 -10.34
N ARG A 263 -8.97 13.98 -10.53
CA ARG A 263 -9.61 13.16 -11.57
C ARG A 263 -11.08 12.92 -11.27
N GLU A 264 -11.97 13.07 -12.24
CA GLU A 264 -13.42 12.84 -12.08
C GLU A 264 -13.77 11.45 -11.49
N ASP A 265 -13.03 10.41 -11.88
CA ASP A 265 -13.17 9.04 -11.39
C ASP A 265 -12.78 8.85 -9.91
N THR A 266 -12.17 9.85 -9.28
CA THR A 266 -11.84 9.86 -7.83
C THR A 266 -12.85 10.61 -6.97
N ARG A 267 -14.01 10.97 -7.52
CA ARG A 267 -15.11 11.51 -6.71
C ARG A 267 -15.53 10.51 -5.64
N ASP A 268 -15.90 11.07 -4.49
CA ASP A 268 -16.16 10.29 -3.26
C ASP A 268 -17.37 9.35 -3.40
N THR A 269 -18.28 9.62 -4.33
CA THR A 269 -19.44 8.78 -4.69
C THR A 269 -19.10 7.60 -5.61
N ILE A 270 -17.90 7.60 -6.21
CA ILE A 270 -17.49 6.63 -7.24
C ILE A 270 -16.41 5.68 -6.69
N SER A 271 -15.47 6.19 -5.90
CA SER A 271 -14.25 5.45 -5.51
C SER A 271 -14.08 5.29 -4.00
N ALA A 272 -15.15 4.96 -3.27
CA ALA A 272 -15.05 4.69 -1.83
C ALA A 272 -14.58 3.26 -1.57
N SER A 273 -13.49 3.09 -0.81
CA SER A 273 -13.15 1.80 -0.21
C SER A 273 -14.18 1.45 0.86
N ILE A 274 -14.66 0.21 0.87
CA ILE A 274 -15.57 -0.29 1.90
C ILE A 274 -14.95 -0.24 3.30
N PHE A 275 -13.61 -0.32 3.38
CA PHE A 275 -12.84 -0.23 4.63
C PHE A 275 -12.75 1.21 5.19
N GLU A 276 -13.08 2.22 4.38
CA GLU A 276 -13.16 3.62 4.79
C GLU A 276 -14.60 4.05 5.12
N GLU A 277 -15.58 3.14 5.03
CA GLU A 277 -16.99 3.48 5.22
C GLU A 277 -17.27 3.89 6.67
N PHE A 278 -17.87 5.08 6.82
CA PHE A 278 -18.20 5.64 8.13
C PHE A 278 -19.62 5.30 8.57
N ARG A 279 -20.47 4.87 7.63
CA ARG A 279 -21.85 4.47 7.90
C ARG A 279 -21.91 3.16 8.68
N LYS A 280 -22.94 3.08 9.52
CA LYS A 280 -23.34 1.86 10.21
C LYS A 280 -24.41 1.15 9.40
N ASN A 281 -24.46 -0.17 9.50
CA ASN A 281 -25.56 -0.98 8.99
C ASN A 281 -26.78 -0.89 9.93
N ASP A 282 -27.89 -1.53 9.55
CA ASP A 282 -29.15 -1.53 10.31
C ASP A 282 -29.01 -2.14 11.72
N ARG A 283 -27.92 -2.89 11.98
CA ARG A 283 -27.58 -3.48 13.28
C ARG A 283 -26.68 -2.58 14.13
N GLY A 284 -26.43 -1.34 13.69
CA GLY A 284 -25.59 -0.38 14.40
C GLY A 284 -24.07 -0.64 14.32
N SER A 285 -23.63 -1.62 13.51
CA SER A 285 -22.21 -1.95 13.33
C SER A 285 -21.63 -1.19 12.13
N PHE A 286 -20.39 -0.70 12.25
CA PHE A 286 -19.73 -0.01 11.13
C PHE A 286 -19.53 -0.96 9.94
N ILE A 287 -19.86 -0.50 8.73
CA ILE A 287 -19.71 -1.31 7.51
C ILE A 287 -18.24 -1.72 7.28
N ALA A 288 -17.29 -0.85 7.62
CA ALA A 288 -15.86 -1.17 7.55
C ALA A 288 -15.48 -2.37 8.45
N MET A 289 -16.14 -2.55 9.60
CA MET A 289 -15.87 -3.67 10.50
C MET A 289 -16.37 -4.99 9.92
N GLU A 290 -17.54 -4.98 9.29
CA GLU A 290 -18.05 -6.15 8.57
C GLU A 290 -17.17 -6.49 7.37
N ALA A 291 -16.58 -5.49 6.69
CA ALA A 291 -15.62 -5.72 5.62
C ALA A 291 -14.33 -6.39 6.14
N ILE A 292 -13.77 -5.95 7.27
CA ILE A 292 -12.61 -6.58 7.91
C ILE A 292 -12.94 -8.03 8.33
N ARG A 293 -14.10 -8.24 8.96
CA ARG A 293 -14.58 -9.58 9.32
C ARG A 293 -14.67 -10.49 8.09
N THR A 294 -15.31 -10.02 7.03
CA THR A 294 -15.47 -10.77 5.77
C THR A 294 -14.12 -11.09 5.13
N LEU A 295 -13.18 -10.13 5.17
CA LEU A 295 -11.83 -10.32 4.64
C LEU A 295 -11.11 -11.44 5.41
N ILE A 296 -11.10 -11.36 6.74
CA ILE A 296 -10.47 -12.37 7.60
C ILE A 296 -11.11 -13.74 7.37
N GLN A 297 -12.44 -13.82 7.34
CA GLN A 297 -13.19 -15.07 7.13
C GLN A 297 -12.88 -15.71 5.77
N ASN A 298 -12.83 -14.94 4.69
CA ASN A 298 -12.60 -15.47 3.34
C ASN A 298 -11.13 -15.76 3.03
N THR A 299 -10.20 -15.25 3.84
CA THR A 299 -8.75 -15.43 3.60
C THR A 299 -8.30 -16.85 3.86
N LYS A 300 -7.86 -17.55 2.81
CA LYS A 300 -7.20 -18.86 2.90
C LYS A 300 -5.72 -18.67 3.23
N ALA A 301 -5.42 -18.48 4.50
CA ALA A 301 -4.05 -18.47 4.99
C ALA A 301 -3.93 -19.12 6.36
N LYS A 302 -2.77 -19.74 6.65
CA LYS A 302 -2.48 -20.32 7.96
C LYS A 302 -2.37 -19.23 9.02
N TYR A 303 -1.69 -18.14 8.70
CA TYR A 303 -1.55 -16.97 9.57
C TYR A 303 -2.11 -15.71 8.91
N ILE A 304 -2.66 -14.82 9.71
CA ILE A 304 -3.02 -13.46 9.30
C ILE A 304 -2.32 -12.48 10.23
N LEU A 305 -1.65 -11.48 9.64
CA LEU A 305 -1.07 -10.35 10.33
C LEU A 305 -1.83 -9.09 9.93
N LEU A 306 -2.62 -8.54 10.86
CA LEU A 306 -3.38 -7.31 10.64
C LEU A 306 -2.64 -6.13 11.29
N SER A 307 -2.31 -5.12 10.49
CA SER A 307 -1.89 -3.80 10.96
C SER A 307 -3.08 -2.87 11.06
N TYR A 308 -3.21 -2.15 12.18
CA TYR A 308 -4.28 -1.16 12.35
C TYR A 308 -3.87 -0.05 13.32
N SER A 309 -4.23 1.19 13.00
CA SER A 309 -3.89 2.36 13.81
C SER A 309 -4.98 2.69 14.81
N SER A 310 -4.62 3.19 15.99
CA SER A 310 -5.56 3.71 16.99
C SER A 310 -6.37 4.92 16.52
N GLY A 311 -5.94 5.57 15.42
CA GLY A 311 -6.71 6.63 14.75
C GLY A 311 -7.84 6.11 13.84
N GLY A 312 -7.91 4.79 13.63
CA GLY A 312 -8.98 4.15 12.89
C GLY A 312 -10.23 3.91 13.74
N ARG A 313 -11.35 3.61 13.08
CA ARG A 313 -12.67 3.45 13.71
C ARG A 313 -12.84 2.22 14.60
N ALA A 314 -11.98 1.23 14.44
CA ALA A 314 -12.08 -0.05 15.13
C ALA A 314 -11.34 0.01 16.45
N THR A 315 -11.93 -0.46 17.53
CA THR A 315 -11.18 -0.64 18.79
C THR A 315 -10.33 -1.91 18.76
N LYS A 316 -9.32 -1.96 19.62
CA LYS A 316 -8.47 -3.15 19.80
C LYS A 316 -9.30 -4.36 20.21
N GLU A 317 -10.27 -4.18 21.08
CA GLU A 317 -11.15 -5.22 21.59
C GLU A 317 -12.06 -5.77 20.48
N GLU A 318 -12.62 -4.89 19.66
CA GLU A 318 -13.45 -5.28 18.52
C GLU A 318 -12.67 -6.08 17.47
N LEU A 319 -11.47 -5.62 17.11
CA LEU A 319 -10.58 -6.33 16.18
C LEU A 319 -10.17 -7.69 16.75
N THR A 320 -9.81 -7.75 18.03
CA THR A 320 -9.46 -9.01 18.70
C THR A 320 -10.63 -9.99 18.68
N ARG A 321 -11.86 -9.51 18.93
CA ARG A 321 -13.07 -10.33 18.82
C ARG A 321 -13.25 -10.88 17.41
N ILE A 322 -13.17 -10.02 16.38
CA ILE A 322 -13.33 -10.43 14.98
C ILE A 322 -12.30 -11.49 14.58
N LEU A 323 -11.02 -11.28 14.94
CA LEU A 323 -9.96 -12.24 14.64
C LEU A 323 -10.21 -13.60 15.32
N ASN A 324 -10.68 -13.59 16.57
CA ASN A 324 -11.00 -14.82 17.31
C ASN A 324 -12.26 -15.54 16.81
N GLU A 325 -13.11 -14.92 16.00
CA GLU A 325 -14.25 -15.61 15.36
C GLU A 325 -13.78 -16.65 14.33
N SER A 326 -12.59 -16.48 13.73
CA SER A 326 -12.07 -17.33 12.65
C SER A 326 -10.69 -17.94 12.95
N GLY A 327 -10.17 -17.76 14.16
CA GLY A 327 -8.89 -18.31 14.57
C GLY A 327 -8.55 -17.95 16.00
N LYS A 328 -7.26 -18.02 16.33
CA LYS A 328 -6.72 -17.67 17.64
C LYS A 328 -5.70 -16.56 17.48
N VAL A 329 -5.93 -15.42 18.11
CA VAL A 329 -4.92 -14.36 18.22
C VAL A 329 -3.74 -14.90 19.05
N LEU A 330 -2.56 -14.96 18.44
CA LEU A 330 -1.34 -15.46 19.06
C LEU A 330 -0.56 -14.35 19.75
N LYS A 331 -0.43 -13.19 19.09
CA LYS A 331 0.35 -12.05 19.57
C LYS A 331 -0.34 -10.75 19.17
N VAL A 332 -0.29 -9.75 20.06
CA VAL A 332 -0.67 -8.37 19.76
C VAL A 332 0.48 -7.46 20.17
N VAL A 333 1.07 -6.74 19.22
CA VAL A 333 2.15 -5.78 19.47
C VAL A 333 1.58 -4.38 19.34
N GLU A 334 1.86 -3.54 20.34
CA GLU A 334 1.49 -2.13 20.38
C GLU A 334 2.74 -1.28 20.19
N ILE A 335 2.70 -0.34 19.24
CA ILE A 335 3.85 0.47 18.83
C ILE A 335 3.50 1.95 19.02
N ASP A 336 4.27 2.64 19.87
CA ASP A 336 4.13 4.10 20.09
C ASP A 336 5.17 4.87 19.27
N TYR A 337 4.70 5.72 18.34
CA TYR A 337 5.58 6.52 17.50
C TYR A 337 6.46 7.54 18.25
N LYS A 338 6.07 8.00 19.46
CA LYS A 338 6.84 8.98 20.24
C LYS A 338 8.02 8.35 21.01
N LYS A 339 8.03 7.04 21.23
CA LYS A 339 9.10 6.31 21.93
C LYS A 339 9.79 5.32 21.00
N ASN A 340 10.62 5.84 20.10
CA ASN A 340 11.54 5.01 19.32
C ASN A 340 12.97 5.11 19.86
N ILE A 341 13.23 4.37 20.95
CA ILE A 341 14.50 3.67 21.22
C ILE A 341 14.08 2.36 21.91
N MET A 342 14.56 1.22 21.40
CA MET A 342 14.37 -0.15 21.92
C MET A 342 13.97 -0.24 23.40
N ALA A 343 12.67 -0.40 23.71
CA ALA A 343 12.15 -0.93 24.97
C ALA A 343 10.60 -0.88 24.99
N SER A 344 9.94 -1.97 24.60
CA SER A 344 8.72 -2.47 25.27
C SER A 344 8.12 -3.67 24.51
N MET A 345 8.70 -4.86 24.68
CA MET A 345 7.88 -6.07 24.72
C MET A 345 7.36 -6.17 26.16
N SER A 346 6.15 -5.66 26.43
CA SER A 346 5.51 -5.82 27.74
C SER A 346 4.37 -6.85 27.67
N TRP A 347 4.43 -7.83 28.57
CA TRP A 347 3.38 -8.78 28.82
C TRP A 347 2.42 -8.20 29.86
N THR A 348 1.17 -7.95 29.45
CA THR A 348 -0.06 -7.73 30.24
C THR A 348 -0.10 -6.73 31.43
N LYS A 349 -1.16 -5.91 31.35
CA LYS A 349 -1.98 -5.23 32.39
C LYS A 349 -1.49 -3.91 33.01
N GLU A 350 -2.45 -2.98 32.97
CA GLU A 350 -2.65 -1.76 33.75
C GLU A 350 -2.07 -0.42 33.26
N TRP A 351 -2.84 0.61 33.61
CA TRP A 351 -3.15 1.83 32.86
C TRP A 351 -2.23 3.02 33.20
N ILE A 352 -2.25 4.06 32.35
CA ILE A 352 -2.64 5.46 32.65
C ILE A 352 -1.85 6.52 31.83
N SER A 353 -2.61 7.37 31.13
CA SER A 353 -2.63 8.86 31.10
C SER A 353 -2.74 9.45 29.70
N SER A 354 -3.80 10.24 29.57
CA SER A 354 -4.24 11.03 28.43
C SER A 354 -3.20 12.05 27.97
N ASN A 355 -2.56 11.74 26.86
CA ASN A 355 -2.05 12.66 25.86
C ASN A 355 -1.84 11.85 24.57
N ASP A 356 -2.91 11.17 24.13
CA ASP A 356 -2.84 9.99 23.26
C ASP A 356 -1.98 10.22 22.02
N SER A 357 -0.79 9.63 22.04
CA SER A 357 -0.02 9.32 20.85
C SER A 357 -0.87 8.40 19.98
N HIS A 358 -0.89 8.63 18.67
CA HIS A 358 -1.37 7.62 17.73
C HIS A 358 -0.51 6.36 17.90
N LYS A 359 -1.14 5.23 18.18
CA LYS A 359 -0.50 3.93 18.36
C LYS A 359 -0.79 3.06 17.14
N GLU A 360 0.17 2.26 16.71
CA GLU A 360 -0.10 1.18 15.75
C GLU A 360 -0.20 -0.15 16.47
N TYR A 361 -1.08 -1.01 15.99
CA TYR A 361 -1.24 -2.36 16.48
C TYR A 361 -0.93 -3.35 15.36
N LEU A 362 -0.18 -4.40 15.71
CA LEU A 362 0.00 -5.59 14.88
C LEU A 362 -0.66 -6.77 15.59
N PHE A 363 -1.66 -7.36 14.95
CA PHE A 363 -2.34 -8.57 15.45
C PHE A 363 -1.91 -9.75 14.60
N LEU A 364 -1.18 -10.68 15.21
CA LEU A 364 -0.88 -11.97 14.59
C LEU A 364 -1.91 -12.99 15.07
N MET A 365 -2.64 -13.58 14.14
CA MET A 365 -3.55 -14.69 14.41
C MET A 365 -3.14 -15.94 13.62
N GLU A 366 -3.42 -17.10 14.21
CA GLU A 366 -3.44 -18.39 13.51
C GLU A 366 -4.90 -18.72 13.18
N LYS A 367 -5.17 -19.02 11.91
CA LYS A 367 -6.52 -19.28 11.44
C LYS A 367 -6.94 -20.71 11.78
N PHE A 368 -8.21 -20.92 12.14
CA PHE A 368 -8.73 -22.28 12.21
C PHE A 368 -8.68 -22.95 10.84
N PRO A 369 -8.43 -24.27 10.78
CA PRO A 369 -8.46 -25.00 9.52
C PRO A 369 -9.76 -24.74 8.77
N PHE A 370 -9.68 -24.42 7.47
CA PHE A 370 -10.87 -24.41 6.64
C PHE A 370 -11.43 -25.83 6.58
N PHE A 371 -12.55 -26.07 7.24
CA PHE A 371 -13.34 -27.26 6.97
C PHE A 371 -13.81 -27.15 5.52
N LYS A 372 -13.19 -27.90 4.61
CA LYS A 372 -13.80 -28.15 3.30
C LYS A 372 -15.11 -28.88 3.60
N ASP A 373 -16.24 -28.26 3.28
CA ASP A 373 -17.51 -28.97 3.22
C ASP A 373 -17.28 -30.23 2.37
N VAL A 374 -17.25 -31.38 3.04
CA VAL A 374 -17.29 -32.67 2.38
C VAL A 374 -18.69 -32.75 1.81
N SER A 375 -18.79 -32.50 0.51
CA SER A 375 -19.99 -32.60 -0.30
C SER A 375 -20.98 -33.64 0.23
N HIS A 376 -22.21 -33.23 0.53
CA HIS A 376 -23.34 -34.15 0.62
C HIS A 376 -23.55 -34.80 -0.75
N SER A 377 -22.88 -35.94 -0.97
CA SER A 377 -23.35 -36.94 -1.92
C SER A 377 -24.63 -37.53 -1.35
N VAL A 378 -25.77 -36.93 -1.69
CA VAL A 378 -27.09 -37.54 -1.47
C VAL A 378 -27.12 -38.81 -2.31
N LYS A 379 -26.86 -39.96 -1.67
CA LYS A 379 -27.19 -41.27 -2.24
C LYS A 379 -28.72 -41.33 -2.34
N ASN A 380 -29.21 -41.39 -3.57
CA ASN A 380 -30.61 -41.72 -3.88
C ASN A 380 -31.07 -42.94 -3.07
N PRO A 381 -32.15 -42.86 -2.26
CA PRO A 381 -32.79 -44.04 -1.75
C PRO A 381 -33.53 -44.75 -2.91
N LYS A 382 -33.18 -46.02 -3.10
CA LYS A 382 -33.84 -46.96 -4.01
C LYS A 382 -35.36 -46.94 -3.78
N LYS A 383 -36.13 -46.75 -4.84
CA LYS A 383 -37.55 -47.13 -4.89
C LYS A 383 -37.65 -48.65 -4.69
N MET A 384 -38.19 -49.08 -3.55
CA MET A 384 -38.83 -50.40 -3.42
C MET A 384 -40.19 -50.29 -4.12
N VAL A 385 -40.38 -51.07 -5.17
CA VAL A 385 -41.70 -51.43 -5.69
C VAL A 385 -41.89 -52.90 -5.33
N PHE A 386 -42.87 -53.18 -4.46
CA PHE A 386 -43.41 -54.51 -4.22
C PHE A 386 -44.83 -54.53 -4.77
N ALA A 387 -45.10 -55.58 -5.57
CA ALA A 387 -46.38 -56.08 -6.10
C ALA A 387 -47.22 -55.11 -6.94
#